data_AF-A0A6P7H3C3-F1
#
_entry.id   AF-A0A6P7H3C3-F1
#
_cell.length_a   1.000
_cell.length_b   1.000
_cell.length_c   1.000
_cell.angle_alpha   90.00
_cell.angle_beta   90.00
_cell.angle_gamma   90.00
#
_symmetry.space_group_name_H-M   'P 1'
#
loop_
_entity.id
_entity.type
_entity.pdbx_description
1 polymer ?
#
loop_
_entity_poly.entity_id
_entity_poly.type
_entity_poly.pdbx_seq_one_letter_code
_entity_poly.pdbx_strand_id
1 'polypeptide(L)'
;MGGKYTKLDPMEVEVPEIDALLNRDGYLRPYEREIRRRYACFKDIEENIEQNGGGLDKFTQGYKYYGINVQQDNTIICREWAPGAQQLFLTGDFSK
;
A
#
# COMPACT_ATOMS: atom_id res chain seq x y z
N MET A 1 -10.22 10.36 -2.62
CA MET A 1 -8.93 10.16 -1.92
C MET A 1 -8.76 11.32 -0.96
N GLY A 2 -8.66 11.05 0.34
CA GLY A 2 -8.59 12.10 1.36
C GLY A 2 -8.48 11.47 2.74
N GLY A 3 -7.25 11.15 3.14
CA GLY A 3 -6.96 10.70 4.51
C GLY A 3 -6.79 11.90 5.45
N LYS A 4 -6.20 11.65 6.61
CA LYS A 4 -6.00 12.65 7.66
C LYS A 4 -5.02 13.74 7.22
N TYR A 5 -3.93 13.37 6.57
CA TYR A 5 -2.83 14.26 6.23
C TYR A 5 -3.07 15.06 4.96
N THR A 6 -3.69 14.47 3.94
CA THR A 6 -4.00 15.18 2.67
C THR A 6 -5.06 16.27 2.81
N LYS A 7 -5.72 16.39 3.96
CA LYS A 7 -6.65 17.48 4.28
C LYS A 7 -5.97 18.72 4.86
N LEU A 8 -4.74 18.59 5.36
CA LEU A 8 -3.97 19.70 5.91
C LEU A 8 -3.45 20.59 4.77
N ASP A 9 -3.09 21.85 5.08
CA ASP A 9 -2.23 22.59 4.15
C ASP A 9 -0.89 21.82 4.05
N PRO A 10 -0.34 21.56 2.85
CA PRO A 10 0.93 20.87 2.71
C PRO A 10 2.06 21.45 3.56
N MET A 11 2.09 22.75 3.83
CA MET A 11 3.11 23.37 4.67
C MET A 11 3.00 23.00 6.16
N GLU A 12 1.83 22.54 6.61
CA GLU A 12 1.60 22.06 7.98
C GLU A 12 1.98 20.58 8.14
N VAL A 13 2.25 19.88 7.04
CA VAL A 13 2.66 18.46 7.07
C VAL A 13 4.11 18.38 7.48
N GLU A 14 4.37 17.78 8.63
CA GLU A 14 5.71 17.50 9.11
C GLU A 14 6.38 16.42 8.27
N VAL A 15 7.47 16.79 7.59
CA VAL A 15 8.29 15.88 6.80
C VAL A 15 9.64 15.74 7.53
N PRO A 16 10.03 14.52 7.94
CA PRO A 16 11.31 14.29 8.58
C PRO A 16 12.47 14.79 7.72
N GLU A 17 13.44 15.47 8.35
CA GLU A 17 14.71 15.87 7.73
C GLU A 17 14.57 16.73 6.44
N ILE A 18 13.45 17.42 6.25
CA ILE A 18 13.23 18.24 5.05
C ILE A 18 14.29 19.34 4.89
N ASP A 19 14.73 19.96 5.97
CA ASP A 19 15.78 20.97 5.93
C ASP A 19 17.12 20.38 5.46
N ALA A 20 17.44 19.13 5.86
CA ALA A 20 18.65 18.45 5.40
C ALA A 20 18.60 18.19 3.89
N LEU A 21 17.43 17.79 3.36
CA LEU A 21 17.20 17.62 1.93
C LEU A 21 17.38 18.95 1.17
N LEU A 22 16.75 20.02 1.64
CA LEU A 22 16.79 21.33 0.99
C LEU A 22 18.15 22.05 1.12
N ASN A 23 18.93 21.71 2.15
CA ASN A 23 20.30 22.20 2.30
C ASN A 23 21.27 21.41 1.42
N ARG A 24 21.05 20.10 1.25
CA ARG A 24 21.82 19.26 0.32
C ARG A 24 21.57 19.65 -1.13
N ASP A 25 20.33 19.96 -1.50
CA ASP A 25 19.96 20.41 -2.83
C ASP A 25 19.01 21.62 -2.77
N GLY A 26 19.59 22.81 -2.94
CA GLY A 26 18.86 24.08 -2.91
C GLY A 26 17.85 24.25 -4.04
N TYR A 27 17.99 23.52 -5.16
CA TYR A 27 17.03 23.60 -6.28
C TYR A 27 15.66 23.02 -5.91
N LEU A 28 15.56 22.28 -4.81
CA LEU A 28 14.30 21.71 -4.34
C LEU A 28 13.44 22.69 -3.54
N ARG A 29 13.98 23.83 -3.08
CA ARG A 29 13.25 24.81 -2.25
C ARG A 29 11.94 25.31 -2.87
N PRO A 30 11.87 25.66 -4.17
CA PRO A 30 10.61 26.08 -4.80
C PRO A 30 9.53 24.97 -4.81
N TYR A 31 9.92 23.72 -4.58
CA TYR A 31 9.05 22.54 -4.64
C TYR A 31 8.72 21.96 -3.26
N GLU A 32 9.13 22.61 -2.18
CA GLU A 32 8.89 22.14 -0.80
C GLU A 32 7.41 21.80 -0.57
N ARG A 33 6.50 22.69 -0.99
CA ARG A 33 5.05 22.48 -0.87
C ARG A 33 4.59 21.17 -1.51
N GLU A 34 5.13 20.83 -2.68
CA GLU A 34 4.79 19.59 -3.39
C GLU A 34 5.42 18.37 -2.72
N ILE A 35 6.64 18.48 -2.20
CA ILE A 35 7.30 17.42 -1.42
C ILE A 35 6.46 17.08 -0.20
N ARG A 36 6.03 18.09 0.56
CA ARG A 36 5.18 17.89 1.74
C ARG A 36 3.79 17.32 1.39
N ARG A 37 3.18 17.77 0.29
CA ARG A 37 1.91 17.20 -0.22
C ARG A 37 2.06 15.71 -0.53
N ARG A 38 3.15 15.30 -1.20
CA ARG A 38 3.42 13.89 -1.51
C ARG A 38 3.63 13.08 -0.24
N TYR A 39 4.34 13.63 0.74
CA TYR A 39 4.53 12.97 2.02
C TYR A 39 3.20 12.77 2.76
N ALA A 40 2.28 13.73 2.71
CA ALA A 40 0.92 13.54 3.23
C ALA A 40 0.18 12.39 2.53
N CYS A 41 0.26 12.28 1.20
CA CYS A 41 -0.32 11.14 0.48
C CYS A 41 0.30 9.81 0.93
N PHE A 42 1.63 9.76 1.10
CA PHE A 42 2.33 8.60 1.62
C PHE A 42 1.83 8.23 3.02
N LYS A 43 1.77 9.19 3.96
CA LYS A 43 1.30 8.97 5.32
C LYS A 43 -0.14 8.46 5.40
N ASP A 44 -1.03 8.98 4.55
CA ASP A 44 -2.40 8.48 4.48
C ASP A 44 -2.48 7.02 3.99
N ILE A 45 -1.64 6.64 3.03
CA ILE A 45 -1.57 5.26 2.54
C ILE A 45 -0.95 4.35 3.61
N GLU A 46 0.13 4.79 4.25
CA GLU A 46 0.79 4.08 5.34
C GLU A 46 -0.17 3.82 6.50
N GLU A 47 -0.89 4.85 6.99
CA GLU A 47 -1.90 4.67 8.03
C GLU A 47 -3.00 3.69 7.61
N ASN A 48 -3.42 3.71 6.35
CA ASN A 48 -4.42 2.77 5.84
C ASN A 48 -3.90 1.32 5.85
N ILE A 49 -2.65 1.10 5.44
CA ILE A 49 -2.00 -0.22 5.47
C ILE A 49 -1.80 -0.69 6.92
N GLU A 50 -1.41 0.19 7.84
CA GLU A 50 -1.27 -0.16 9.25
C GLU A 50 -2.62 -0.58 9.85
N GLN A 51 -3.68 0.18 9.61
CA GLN A 51 -5.01 -0.08 10.17
C GLN A 51 -5.72 -1.28 9.53
N ASN A 52 -5.65 -1.43 8.20
CA ASN A 52 -6.43 -2.42 7.46
C ASN A 52 -5.60 -3.61 6.96
N GLY A 53 -4.31 -3.39 6.70
CA GLY A 53 -3.36 -4.41 6.22
C GLY A 53 -2.59 -5.12 7.34
N GLY A 54 -2.73 -4.68 8.59
CA GLY A 54 -2.00 -5.22 9.74
C GLY A 54 -0.50 -4.87 9.74
N GLY A 55 -0.15 -3.77 9.08
CA GLY A 55 1.21 -3.26 8.91
C GLY A 55 1.92 -3.76 7.67
N LEU A 56 3.00 -3.06 7.27
CA LEU A 56 3.73 -3.34 6.02
C LEU A 56 4.23 -4.79 5.90
N ASP A 57 4.73 -5.38 6.98
CA ASP A 57 5.23 -6.77 6.96
C ASP A 57 4.12 -7.76 6.59
N LYS A 58 2.94 -7.66 7.21
CA LYS A 58 1.81 -8.54 6.89
C LYS A 58 1.23 -8.24 5.52
N PHE A 59 1.08 -6.97 5.18
CA PHE A 59 0.49 -6.52 3.92
C PHE A 59 1.27 -7.03 2.70
N THR A 60 2.61 -7.01 2.79
CA THR A 60 3.50 -7.48 1.70
C THR A 60 3.55 -9.01 1.56
N GLN A 61 3.03 -9.76 2.53
CA GLN A 61 2.95 -11.23 2.50
C GLN A 61 1.66 -11.76 1.87
N GLY A 62 1.02 -10.97 0.98
CA GLY A 62 -0.24 -11.33 0.33
C GLY A 62 -0.22 -12.68 -0.41
N TYR A 63 0.95 -13.15 -0.87
CA TYR A 63 1.13 -14.47 -1.49
C TYR A 63 0.79 -15.65 -0.56
N LYS A 64 0.81 -15.44 0.76
CA LYS A 64 0.38 -16.46 1.74
C LYS A 64 -1.15 -16.58 1.83
N TYR A 65 -1.88 -15.60 1.30
CA TYR A 65 -3.34 -15.53 1.34
C TYR A 65 -3.96 -15.76 -0.05
N TYR A 66 -3.46 -15.04 -1.06
CA TYR A 66 -3.87 -15.16 -2.47
C TYR A 66 -3.12 -16.28 -3.19
N GLY A 67 -3.61 -16.68 -4.36
CA GLY A 67 -3.09 -17.80 -5.13
C GLY A 67 -3.55 -19.15 -4.57
N ILE A 68 -2.77 -20.19 -4.87
CA ILE A 68 -3.04 -21.59 -4.48
C ILE A 68 -2.15 -21.95 -3.30
N ASN A 69 -2.76 -22.24 -2.14
CA ASN A 69 -2.05 -22.56 -0.91
C ASN A 69 -2.54 -23.88 -0.31
N VAL A 70 -1.61 -24.81 -0.08
CA VAL A 70 -1.87 -26.10 0.59
C VAL A 70 -1.85 -25.88 2.11
N GLN A 71 -2.92 -26.32 2.78
CA GLN A 71 -3.06 -26.23 4.23
C GLN A 71 -2.44 -27.44 4.95
N GLN A 72 -2.30 -27.35 6.27
CA GLN A 72 -1.72 -28.42 7.09
C GLN A 72 -2.53 -29.73 7.05
N ASP A 73 -3.84 -29.64 6.82
CA ASP A 73 -4.75 -30.79 6.66
C ASP A 73 -4.85 -31.30 5.20
N ASN A 74 -3.98 -30.81 4.32
CA ASN A 74 -3.96 -31.03 2.87
C ASN A 74 -5.14 -30.42 2.08
N THR A 75 -5.99 -29.60 2.71
CA THR A 75 -6.97 -28.81 1.96
C THR A 75 -6.24 -27.82 1.04
N ILE A 76 -6.69 -27.68 -0.21
CA ILE A 76 -6.17 -26.67 -1.14
C ILE A 76 -7.10 -25.47 -1.13
N ILE A 77 -6.57 -24.29 -0.80
CA ILE A 77 -7.31 -23.03 -0.89
C ILE A 77 -6.79 -22.22 -2.07
N CYS A 78 -7.70 -21.84 -2.96
CA CYS A 78 -7.44 -20.96 -4.10
C CYS A 78 -8.18 -19.64 -3.91
N ARG A 79 -7.45 -18.52 -3.88
CA ARG A 79 -8.04 -17.17 -3.75
C ARG A 79 -7.51 -16.25 -4.84
N GLU A 80 -8.43 -15.61 -5.56
CA GLU A 80 -8.12 -14.66 -6.61
C GLU A 80 -8.92 -13.38 -6.43
N TRP A 81 -8.32 -12.23 -6.76
CA TRP A 81 -9.06 -10.96 -6.77
C TRP A 81 -9.64 -10.70 -8.16
N ALA A 82 -10.91 -11.03 -8.34
CA ALA A 82 -11.64 -10.83 -9.59
C ALA A 82 -13.03 -10.24 -9.35
N PRO A 83 -13.15 -9.00 -8.81
CA PRO A 83 -14.43 -8.41 -8.44
C PRO A 83 -15.40 -8.20 -9.61
N GLY A 84 -14.90 -8.16 -10.84
CA GLY A 84 -15.71 -8.05 -12.05
C GLY A 84 -16.14 -9.40 -12.65
N ALA A 85 -15.73 -10.53 -12.08
CA ALA A 85 -16.07 -11.84 -12.62
C ALA A 85 -17.50 -12.24 -12.23
N GLN A 86 -18.27 -12.74 -13.21
CA GLN A 86 -19.58 -13.36 -12.94
C GLN A 86 -19.43 -14.75 -12.33
N GLN A 87 -18.39 -15.48 -12.75
CA GLN A 87 -18.07 -16.82 -12.31
C GLN A 87 -16.55 -17.00 -12.28
N LEU A 88 -16.08 -17.83 -11.35
CA LEU A 88 -14.68 -18.23 -11.23
C LEU A 88 -14.59 -19.74 -11.25
N PHE A 89 -13.63 -20.26 -12.00
CA PHE A 89 -13.36 -21.68 -12.15
C PHE A 89 -11.86 -21.93 -11.98
N LEU A 90 -11.53 -23.11 -11.48
CA LEU A 90 -10.15 -23.60 -11.35
C LEU A 90 -10.00 -24.84 -12.23
N THR A 91 -9.03 -24.83 -13.15
CA THR A 91 -8.81 -25.89 -14.14
C THR A 91 -7.32 -26.14 -14.37
N GLY A 92 -6.96 -27.36 -14.78
CA GLY A 92 -5.59 -27.75 -15.10
C GLY A 92 -5.49 -29.27 -15.34
N ASP A 93 -4.26 -29.80 -15.39
CA ASP A 93 -4.03 -31.24 -15.62
C ASP A 93 -4.73 -32.16 -14.60
N PHE A 94 -5.09 -31.63 -13.43
CA PHE A 94 -5.78 -32.33 -12.34
C PHE A 94 -7.29 -32.49 -12.56
N SER A 95 -7.90 -31.81 -13.54
CA SER A 95 -9.36 -31.74 -13.72
C SER A 95 -9.83 -32.37 -15.03
N LYS A 96 -9.33 -33.58 -15.35
CA LYS A 96 -9.80 -34.36 -16.51
C LYS A 96 -11.15 -35.03 -16.24
#